data_AF-A0A0D9R2J0-F1
#
_entry.id   AF-A0A0D9R2J0-F1
#
_cell.length_a   1.000
_cell.length_b   1.000
_cell.length_c   1.000
_cell.angle_alpha   90.00
_cell.angle_beta   90.00
_cell.angle_gamma   90.00
#
_symmetry.space_group_name_H-M   'P 1'
#
loop_
_entity.id
_entity.type
_entity.pdbx_description
1 polymer ?
#
loop_
_entity_poly.entity_id
_entity_poly.type
_entity_poly.pdbx_seq_one_letter_code
_entity_poly.pdbx_strand_id
1 'polypeptide(L)'
;MKLAVTLPLVTLALCCSSASAEICPTFLRVIESLFLDTPSSFEAAMGFFSPDQDMSEAGAQLKKLVDTLPAKARDSIIKLMEKIDKSLLCN
;
A
#
# COMPACT_ATOMS: atom_id res chain seq x y z
N MET A 1 -43.23 11.87 -0.99
CA MET A 1 -42.42 10.71 -0.55
C MET A 1 -41.12 10.46 -1.33
N LYS A 2 -40.70 11.30 -2.30
CA LYS A 2 -39.44 11.09 -3.05
C LYS A 2 -38.22 11.86 -2.52
N LEU A 3 -38.43 12.93 -1.73
CA LEU A 3 -37.35 13.83 -1.27
C LEU A 3 -36.69 13.38 0.05
N ALA A 4 -37.33 12.50 0.81
CA ALA A 4 -36.80 11.99 2.08
C ALA A 4 -35.64 10.98 1.88
N VAL A 5 -35.57 10.36 0.70
CA VAL A 5 -34.54 9.36 0.36
C VAL A 5 -33.32 10.00 -0.30
N THR A 6 -33.47 11.15 -0.97
CA THR A 6 -32.36 11.81 -1.67
C THR A 6 -31.39 12.52 -0.72
N LEU A 7 -31.90 13.07 0.39
CA LEU A 7 -31.08 13.77 1.38
C LEU A 7 -30.02 12.86 2.07
N PRO A 8 -30.35 11.64 2.55
CA PRO A 8 -29.37 10.73 3.15
C PRO A 8 -28.39 10.14 2.13
N LEU A 9 -28.80 9.90 0.87
CA LEU A 9 -27.89 9.42 -0.17
C LEU A 9 -26.81 10.44 -0.54
N VAL A 10 -27.18 11.74 -0.58
CA VAL A 10 -26.22 12.82 -0.82
C VAL A 10 -25.25 12.97 0.35
N THR A 11 -25.70 12.78 1.60
CA THR A 11 -24.81 12.80 2.77
C THR A 11 -23.86 11.60 2.80
N LEU A 12 -24.33 10.39 2.43
CA LEU A 12 -23.44 9.22 2.29
C LEU A 12 -22.40 9.42 1.18
N ALA A 13 -22.81 9.95 0.03
CA ALA A 13 -21.90 10.23 -1.08
C ALA A 13 -20.84 11.26 -0.68
N LEU A 14 -21.19 12.29 0.09
CA LEU A 14 -20.28 13.30 0.63
C LEU A 14 -19.34 12.73 1.72
N CYS A 15 -19.83 11.86 2.61
CA CYS A 15 -18.99 11.16 3.60
C CYS A 15 -18.01 10.18 2.96
N CYS A 16 -18.35 9.58 1.81
CA CYS A 16 -17.49 8.63 1.11
C CYS A 16 -16.56 9.25 0.06
N SER A 17 -16.74 10.52 -0.30
CA SER A 17 -15.91 11.20 -1.32
C SER A 17 -14.73 11.99 -0.75
N SER A 18 -14.61 12.05 0.58
CA SER A 18 -13.53 12.77 1.27
C SER A 18 -13.07 12.10 2.56
N ALA A 19 -13.15 10.76 2.62
CA ALA A 19 -12.19 10.05 3.45
C ALA A 19 -10.87 10.11 2.67
N SER A 20 -9.99 11.04 3.04
CA SER A 20 -8.56 10.90 2.74
C SER A 20 -8.20 9.51 3.26
N ALA A 21 -8.18 8.53 2.36
CA ALA A 21 -8.01 7.14 2.74
C ALA A 21 -6.55 7.03 3.12
N GLU A 22 -6.27 7.18 4.42
CA GLU A 22 -4.96 6.90 5.00
C GLU A 22 -4.43 5.62 4.37
N ILE A 23 -3.16 5.62 3.97
CA ILE A 23 -2.57 4.45 3.35
C ILE A 23 -2.85 3.22 4.24
N CYS A 24 -3.32 2.15 3.62
CA CYS A 24 -3.58 0.88 4.31
C CYS A 24 -2.33 0.43 5.09
N PRO A 25 -2.40 0.31 6.43
CA PRO A 25 -1.24 -0.07 7.25
C PRO A 25 -0.63 -1.40 6.83
N THR A 26 -1.46 -2.36 6.40
CA THR A 26 -0.98 -3.66 5.91
C THR A 26 -0.20 -3.52 4.61
N PHE A 27 -0.57 -2.57 3.74
CA PHE A 27 0.16 -2.29 2.51
C PHE A 27 1.54 -1.66 2.82
N LEU A 28 1.62 -0.75 3.80
CA LEU A 28 2.90 -0.22 4.27
C LEU A 28 3.82 -1.34 4.77
N ARG A 29 3.28 -2.32 5.50
CA ARG A 29 4.07 -3.47 5.97
C ARG A 29 4.62 -4.33 4.83
N VAL A 30 3.83 -4.55 3.77
CA VAL A 30 4.31 -5.25 2.57
C VAL A 30 5.45 -4.46 1.92
N ILE A 31 5.32 -3.13 1.79
CA ILE A 31 6.38 -2.28 1.24
C ILE A 31 7.63 -2.31 2.13
N GLU A 32 7.50 -2.16 3.46
CA GLU A 32 8.61 -2.24 4.39
C GLU A 32 9.37 -3.57 4.23
N SER A 33 8.63 -4.70 4.22
CA SER A 33 9.24 -6.03 4.09
C SER A 33 9.91 -6.25 2.74
N LEU A 34 9.40 -5.63 1.66
CA LEU A 34 10.04 -5.66 0.34
C LEU A 34 11.46 -5.08 0.40
N PHE A 35 11.67 -3.97 1.11
CA PHE A 35 12.96 -3.26 1.12
C PHE A 35 13.89 -3.65 2.28
N LEU A 36 13.34 -4.08 3.42
CA LEU A 36 14.12 -4.28 4.66
C LEU A 36 14.27 -5.74 5.08
N ASP A 37 13.27 -6.58 4.81
CA ASP A 37 13.23 -7.93 5.37
C ASP A 37 13.78 -9.00 4.42
N THR A 38 13.75 -10.25 4.87
CA THR A 38 14.11 -11.41 4.06
C THR A 38 13.03 -11.73 3.01
N PRO A 39 13.37 -12.43 1.92
CA PRO A 39 12.38 -12.91 0.96
C PRO A 39 11.22 -13.70 1.58
N SER A 40 11.50 -14.54 2.57
CA SER A 40 10.47 -15.30 3.30
C SER A 40 9.51 -14.44 4.09
N SER A 41 10.01 -13.35 4.70
CA SER A 41 9.17 -12.41 5.45
C SER A 41 8.28 -11.60 4.51
N PHE A 42 8.82 -11.18 3.36
CA PHE A 42 8.05 -10.52 2.31
C PHE A 42 6.96 -11.44 1.73
N GLU A 43 7.27 -12.71 1.45
CA GLU A 43 6.30 -13.71 1.01
C GLU A 43 5.19 -13.93 2.03
N ALA A 44 5.54 -14.03 3.32
CA ALA A 44 4.55 -14.13 4.40
C ALA A 44 3.66 -12.88 4.48
N ALA A 45 4.23 -11.68 4.30
CA ALA A 45 3.47 -10.43 4.27
C ALA A 45 2.50 -10.35 3.08
N MET A 46 2.88 -10.87 1.91
CA MET A 46 1.98 -10.97 0.76
C MET A 46 0.90 -12.04 0.96
N GLY A 47 1.20 -13.13 1.66
CA GLY A 47 0.29 -14.26 1.88
C GLY A 47 -1.06 -13.86 2.52
N PHE A 48 -1.10 -12.78 3.31
CA PHE A 48 -2.34 -12.22 3.87
C PHE A 48 -3.39 -11.83 2.82
N PHE A 49 -2.95 -11.58 1.59
CA PHE A 49 -3.82 -11.14 0.49
C PHE A 49 -4.22 -12.29 -0.45
N SER A 50 -3.77 -13.52 -0.17
CA SER A 50 -4.03 -14.70 -1.01
C SER A 50 -3.73 -14.46 -2.49
N PRO A 51 -2.52 -13.99 -2.86
CA PRO A 51 -2.14 -13.78 -4.26
C PRO A 51 -2.21 -15.10 -5.03
N ASP A 52 -2.56 -15.04 -6.31
CA ASP A 52 -2.42 -16.18 -7.20
C ASP A 52 -0.92 -16.48 -7.49
N GLN A 53 -0.68 -17.55 -8.25
CA GLN A 53 0.68 -17.99 -8.55
C GLN A 53 1.47 -16.92 -9.33
N ASP A 54 0.85 -16.31 -10.34
CA ASP A 54 1.51 -15.30 -11.19
C ASP A 54 1.86 -14.05 -10.38
N MET A 55 0.95 -13.60 -9.50
CA MET A 55 1.19 -12.49 -8.58
C MET A 55 2.32 -12.79 -7.60
N SER A 56 2.35 -14.01 -7.04
CA SER A 56 3.38 -14.45 -6.10
C SER A 56 4.76 -14.50 -6.76
N GLU A 57 4.83 -15.06 -7.98
CA GLU A 57 6.07 -15.14 -8.76
C GLU A 57 6.58 -13.74 -9.14
N ALA A 58 5.70 -12.84 -9.56
CA ALA A 58 6.05 -11.45 -9.85
C ALA A 58 6.60 -10.74 -8.61
N GLY A 59 5.95 -10.91 -7.46
CA GLY A 59 6.44 -10.38 -6.18
C GLY A 59 7.83 -10.93 -5.82
N ALA A 60 8.05 -12.23 -5.94
CA ALA A 60 9.33 -12.85 -5.65
C ALA A 60 10.45 -12.37 -6.59
N GLN A 61 10.15 -12.15 -7.87
CA GLN A 61 11.11 -11.57 -8.83
C GLN A 61 11.48 -10.13 -8.47
N LEU A 62 10.48 -9.30 -8.11
CA LEU A 62 10.72 -7.94 -7.65
C LEU A 62 11.61 -7.93 -6.41
N LYS A 63 11.34 -8.80 -5.43
CA LYS A 63 12.14 -8.91 -4.21
C LYS A 63 13.60 -9.25 -4.50
N LYS A 64 13.85 -10.20 -5.40
CA LYS A 64 15.24 -10.54 -5.83
C LYS A 64 15.98 -9.33 -6.38
N LEU A 65 15.33 -8.49 -7.19
CA LEU A 65 15.93 -7.28 -7.74
C LEU A 65 16.21 -6.25 -6.65
N VAL A 66 15.23 -6.01 -5.77
CA VAL A 66 15.39 -5.08 -4.63
C VAL A 66 16.53 -5.52 -3.72
N ASP A 67 16.71 -6.82 -3.49
CA ASP A 67 17.77 -7.37 -2.64
C ASP A 67 19.18 -7.16 -3.21
N THR A 68 19.32 -6.95 -4.52
CA THR A 68 20.61 -6.57 -5.13
C THR A 68 21.04 -5.13 -4.82
N LEU A 69 20.11 -4.29 -4.37
CA LEU A 69 20.42 -2.90 -4.06
C LEU A 69 21.27 -2.79 -2.78
N PRO A 70 22.24 -1.87 -2.74
CA PRO A 70 22.96 -1.56 -1.50
C PRO A 70 21.99 -1.13 -0.39
N ALA A 71 22.29 -1.48 0.87
CA ALA A 71 21.42 -1.15 2.01
C ALA A 71 21.05 0.35 2.07
N LYS A 72 22.03 1.24 1.87
CA LYS A 72 21.81 2.69 1.81
C LYS A 72 20.79 3.10 0.73
N ALA A 73 20.78 2.42 -0.41
CA ALA A 73 19.83 2.70 -1.49
C ALA A 73 18.41 2.29 -1.07
N ARG A 74 18.24 1.11 -0.47
CA ARG A 74 16.95 0.65 0.06
C ARG A 74 16.40 1.60 1.12
N ASP A 75 17.23 2.01 2.09
CA ASP A 75 16.85 2.99 3.11
C ASP A 75 16.44 4.34 2.51
N SER A 76 17.15 4.79 1.47
CA SER A 76 16.85 6.06 0.81
C SER A 76 15.53 5.99 0.03
N ILE A 77 15.21 4.84 -0.55
CA ILE A 77 13.93 4.61 -1.25
C ILE A 77 12.76 4.63 -0.26
N ILE A 78 12.87 3.99 0.90
CA ILE A 78 11.82 4.03 1.93
C ILE A 78 11.57 5.47 2.40
N LYS A 79 12.63 6.22 2.70
CA LYS A 79 12.50 7.64 3.08
C LYS A 79 11.87 8.48 1.98
N LEU A 80 12.14 8.17 0.72
CA LEU A 80 11.49 8.81 -0.42
C LEU A 80 10.00 8.48 -0.44
N MET A 81 9.61 7.22 -0.26
CA MET A 81 8.21 6.80 -0.21
C MET A 81 7.46 7.46 0.93
N GLU A 82 8.03 7.52 2.14
CA GLU A 82 7.45 8.26 3.27
C GLU A 82 7.28 9.75 2.97
N LYS A 83 8.22 10.35 2.25
CA LYS A 83 8.12 11.77 1.88
C LYS A 83 7.00 12.01 0.85
N ILE A 84 6.76 11.05 -0.03
CA ILE A 84 5.66 11.08 -1.01
C ILE A 84 4.33 10.93 -0.26
N ASP A 85 4.20 9.94 0.61
CA ASP A 85 3.02 9.69 1.42
C ASP A 85 2.62 10.91 2.28
N LYS A 86 3.60 11.52 2.96
CA LYS A 86 3.37 12.71 3.81
C LYS A 86 3.24 14.02 3.02
N SER A 87 3.22 13.98 1.68
CA SER A 87 3.11 15.17 0.83
C SER A 87 1.68 15.70 0.82
N LEU A 88 1.52 17.03 0.73
CA LEU A 88 0.22 17.67 0.51
C LEU A 88 -0.46 17.22 -0.80
N LEU A 89 0.29 16.59 -1.71
CA LEU A 89 -0.23 16.04 -2.97
C LEU A 89 -0.94 14.68 -2.81
N CYS A 90 -0.78 14.02 -1.65
CA CYS A 90 -1.39 12.73 -1.33
C CYS A 90 -2.54 12.84 -0.30
N ASN A 91 -2.96 14.08 0.01
CA ASN A 91 -4.02 14.40 0.98
C ASN A 91 -5.40 14.57 0.32
#